data_AF-A0A3B8QSR4-F1
#
_entry.id   AF-A0A3B8QSR4-F1
#
_cell.length_a   1.000
_cell.length_b   1.000
_cell.length_c   1.000
_cell.angle_alpha   90.00
_cell.angle_beta   90.00
_cell.angle_gamma   90.00
#
_symmetry.space_group_name_H-M   'P 1'
#
loop_
_entity.id
_entity.type
_entity.pdbx_description
1 polymer ?
#
loop_
_entity_poly.entity_id
_entity_poly.type
_entity_poly.pdbx_seq_one_letter_code
_entity_poly.pdbx_strand_id
1 'polypeptide(L)'
;MTDVSASTLKGPSGPKPKTVFSSTNIMIYGTLLVVCLYYLLPLYVMIVTSLKGMPEIRMGNIFSPPVDVTYEPWVKAWAEACTGINCDGLSRGFWNSVWILVPSVFLSIAIASVNGYALANWKFKGSEVF
;
A
#
# COMPACT_ATOMS: atom_id res chain seq x y z
N MET A 1 43.20 -39.02 -47.14
CA MET A 1 42.89 -38.18 -48.31
C MET A 1 41.47 -38.55 -48.71
N THR A 2 40.42 -37.82 -48.37
CA THR A 2 40.23 -36.38 -48.20
C THR A 2 39.21 -36.08 -47.11
N ASP A 3 39.58 -35.19 -46.18
CA ASP A 3 38.63 -34.48 -45.31
C ASP A 3 37.74 -33.57 -46.16
N VAL A 4 36.43 -33.78 -46.13
CA VAL A 4 35.47 -32.76 -46.58
C VAL A 4 35.06 -31.97 -45.34
N SER A 5 35.76 -30.85 -45.14
CA SER A 5 35.35 -29.79 -44.24
C SER A 5 33.99 -29.24 -44.66
N ALA A 6 32.93 -29.62 -43.95
CA ALA A 6 31.68 -28.87 -43.97
C ALA A 6 31.79 -27.71 -42.98
N SER A 7 32.40 -26.61 -43.42
CA SER A 7 32.10 -25.30 -42.88
C SER A 7 30.65 -24.92 -43.22
N THR A 8 30.08 -23.99 -42.45
CA THR A 8 28.82 -23.23 -42.69
C THR A 8 27.57 -23.92 -42.14
N LEU A 9 26.89 -23.44 -41.09
CA LEU A 9 26.45 -22.08 -40.81
C LEU A 9 26.53 -21.76 -39.31
N LYS A 10 27.35 -20.76 -38.96
CA LYS A 10 27.33 -20.08 -37.67
C LYS A 10 26.06 -19.22 -37.62
N GLY A 11 24.97 -19.77 -37.10
CA GLY A 11 23.76 -19.01 -36.82
C GLY A 11 24.02 -17.90 -35.79
N PRO A 12 23.23 -16.81 -35.76
CA PRO A 12 23.35 -15.81 -34.71
C PRO A 12 23.07 -16.45 -33.34
N SER A 13 24.14 -16.61 -32.55
CA SER A 13 24.10 -17.10 -31.17
C SER A 13 24.02 -15.90 -30.23
N GLY A 14 22.81 -15.52 -29.85
CA GLY A 14 22.53 -14.49 -28.85
C GLY A 14 21.27 -14.82 -28.05
N PRO A 15 21.07 -14.22 -26.86
CA PRO A 15 19.86 -14.41 -26.08
C PRO A 15 18.62 -14.06 -26.93
N LYS A 16 17.58 -14.90 -26.89
CA LYS A 16 16.32 -14.66 -27.61
C LYS A 16 15.82 -13.24 -27.31
N PRO A 17 15.45 -12.43 -28.32
CA PRO A 17 14.95 -11.08 -28.09
C PRO A 17 13.72 -11.16 -27.19
N LYS A 18 13.83 -10.58 -25.99
CA LYS A 18 12.70 -10.48 -25.07
C LYS A 18 11.77 -9.41 -25.61
N THR A 19 10.60 -9.82 -26.08
CA THR A 19 9.55 -8.89 -26.49
C THR A 19 9.11 -8.09 -25.27
N VAL A 20 9.30 -6.78 -25.30
CA VAL A 20 8.97 -5.86 -24.20
C VAL A 20 7.47 -5.95 -23.85
N PHE A 21 6.63 -6.20 -24.86
CA PHE A 21 5.20 -6.44 -24.73
C PHE A 21 4.85 -7.90 -25.01
N SER A 22 5.01 -8.76 -23.99
CA SER A 22 4.41 -10.09 -23.99
C SER A 22 2.91 -9.98 -23.68
N SER A 23 2.05 -10.71 -24.41
CA SER A 23 0.61 -10.78 -24.14
C SER A 23 0.30 -11.16 -22.69
N THR A 24 1.12 -12.03 -22.10
CA THR A 24 1.05 -12.40 -20.68
C THR A 24 1.23 -11.19 -19.77
N ASN A 25 2.20 -10.30 -20.04
CA ASN A 25 2.43 -9.11 -19.22
C ASN A 25 1.25 -8.13 -19.34
N ILE A 26 0.67 -8.00 -20.54
CA ILE A 26 -0.51 -7.15 -20.75
C ILE A 26 -1.70 -7.69 -19.95
N MET A 27 -1.92 -9.01 -19.93
CA MET A 27 -2.97 -9.62 -19.11
C MET A 27 -2.74 -9.42 -17.60
N ILE A 28 -1.50 -9.62 -17.13
CA ILE A 28 -1.15 -9.44 -15.71
C ILE A 28 -1.35 -7.98 -15.30
N TYR A 29 -0.76 -7.02 -16.03
CA TYR A 29 -0.86 -5.61 -15.69
C TYR A 29 -2.28 -5.07 -15.88
N GLY A 30 -3.01 -5.53 -16.90
CA GLY A 30 -4.41 -5.17 -17.09
C GLY A 30 -5.28 -5.63 -15.92
N THR A 31 -5.12 -6.89 -15.48
CA THR A 31 -5.84 -7.42 -14.31
C THR A 31 -5.45 -6.66 -13.05
N LEU A 32 -4.16 -6.42 -12.81
CA LEU A 32 -3.67 -5.67 -11.66
C LEU A 32 -4.24 -4.25 -11.65
N LEU A 33 -4.30 -3.58 -12.80
CA LEU A 33 -4.85 -2.24 -12.92
C LEU A 33 -6.34 -2.20 -12.59
N VAL A 34 -7.13 -3.17 -13.08
CA VAL A 34 -8.56 -3.27 -12.72
C VAL A 34 -8.73 -3.47 -11.22
N VAL A 35 -7.95 -4.37 -10.62
CA VAL A 35 -7.97 -4.61 -9.16
C VAL A 35 -7.59 -3.35 -8.38
N CYS A 36 -6.53 -2.65 -8.79
CA CYS A 36 -6.14 -1.39 -8.18
C CYS A 36 -7.26 -0.34 -8.25
N LEU A 37 -7.88 -0.13 -9.42
CA LEU A 37 -8.97 0.84 -9.58
C LEU A 37 -10.17 0.49 -8.71
N TYR A 38 -10.51 -0.80 -8.60
CA TYR A 38 -11.60 -1.26 -7.73
C TYR A 38 -11.35 -0.92 -6.27
N TYR A 39 -10.14 -1.16 -5.76
CA TYR A 39 -9.78 -0.82 -4.37
C TYR A 39 -9.58 0.68 -4.13
N LEU A 40 -9.17 1.44 -5.15
CA LEU A 40 -9.01 2.89 -5.06
C LEU A 40 -10.34 3.65 -5.12
N LEU A 41 -11.38 3.10 -5.76
CA LEU A 41 -12.69 3.74 -5.89
C LEU A 41 -13.29 4.19 -4.53
N PRO A 42 -13.40 3.35 -3.48
CA PRO A 42 -13.92 3.80 -2.19
C PRO A 42 -13.03 4.87 -1.54
N LEU A 43 -11.71 4.78 -1.70
CA LEU A 43 -10.77 5.78 -1.18
C LEU A 43 -10.95 7.13 -1.90
N TYR A 44 -11.11 7.11 -3.23
CA TYR A 44 -11.42 8.29 -4.03
C TYR A 44 -12.70 8.97 -3.54
N VAL A 45 -13.78 8.21 -3.36
CA VAL A 45 -15.06 8.73 -2.86
C VAL A 45 -14.91 9.35 -1.47
N MET A 46 -14.18 8.72 -0.56
CA MET A 46 -13.94 9.25 0.79
C MET A 46 -13.15 10.56 0.76
N ILE A 47 -12.12 10.67 -0.08
CA ILE A 47 -11.34 11.90 -0.21
C ILE A 47 -12.19 13.03 -0.79
N VAL A 48 -12.87 12.77 -1.91
CA VAL A 48 -13.72 13.74 -2.60
C VAL A 48 -14.84 14.23 -1.67
N THR A 49 -15.47 13.35 -0.91
CA THR A 49 -16.52 13.74 0.04
C THR A 49 -15.99 14.48 1.27
N SER A 50 -14.78 14.18 1.74
CA SER A 50 -14.14 14.92 2.85
C SER A 50 -13.84 16.39 2.54
N LEU A 51 -13.79 16.76 1.25
CA LEU A 51 -13.53 18.11 0.77
C LEU A 51 -14.81 18.88 0.37
N LYS A 52 -15.98 18.22 0.40
CA LYS A 52 -17.28 18.82 0.05
C LYS A 52 -17.88 19.52 1.26
N GLY A 53 -18.53 20.67 1.00
CA GLY A 53 -19.36 21.33 2.00
C GLY A 53 -20.65 20.57 2.31
N MET A 54 -21.27 20.86 3.47
CA MET A 54 -22.57 20.31 3.88
C MET A 54 -23.67 20.47 2.81
N PRO A 55 -23.81 21.62 2.11
CA PRO A 55 -24.81 21.75 1.05
C PRO A 55 -24.59 20.79 -0.12
N GLU A 56 -23.33 20.51 -0.48
CA GLU A 56 -22.98 19.65 -1.62
C GLU A 56 -23.17 18.17 -1.30
N ILE A 57 -22.82 17.75 -0.08
CA ILE A 57 -23.08 16.38 0.38
C ILE A 57 -24.59 16.07 0.36
N ARG A 58 -25.43 17.06 0.72
CA ARG A 58 -26.91 16.91 0.70
C ARG A 58 -27.50 16.79 -0.70
N MET A 59 -26.79 17.21 -1.75
CA MET A 59 -27.25 17.07 -3.14
C MET A 59 -27.06 15.65 -3.70
N GLY A 60 -26.38 14.74 -3.00
CA GLY A 60 -26.32 13.31 -3.34
C GLY A 60 -25.34 12.93 -4.46
N ASN A 61 -24.57 13.88 -5.00
CA ASN A 61 -23.58 13.62 -6.05
C ASN A 61 -22.26 13.09 -5.47
N ILE A 62 -22.22 11.80 -5.11
CA ILE A 62 -21.08 11.19 -4.42
C ILE A 62 -19.86 10.99 -5.35
N PHE A 63 -20.09 10.68 -6.63
CA PHE A 63 -19.02 10.43 -7.62
C PHE A 63 -18.49 11.68 -8.32
N SER A 64 -19.18 12.83 -8.22
CA SER A 64 -18.69 14.05 -8.85
C SER A 64 -17.51 14.62 -8.04
N PRO A 65 -16.50 15.24 -8.69
CA PRO A 65 -15.53 16.07 -7.99
C PRO A 65 -16.23 17.20 -7.22
N PRO A 66 -15.61 17.74 -6.14
CA PRO A 66 -16.16 18.89 -5.43
C PRO A 66 -16.19 20.10 -6.36
N VAL A 67 -17.31 20.83 -6.37
CA VAL A 67 -17.41 22.10 -7.11
C VAL A 67 -16.68 23.20 -6.32
N ASP A 68 -16.89 23.21 -5.00
CA ASP A 68 -16.23 24.12 -4.07
C ASP A 68 -15.37 23.31 -3.09
N VAL A 69 -14.05 23.36 -3.26
CA VAL A 69 -13.10 22.67 -2.37
C VAL A 69 -13.00 23.43 -1.05
N THR A 70 -13.40 22.80 0.04
CA THR A 70 -13.29 23.37 1.40
C THR A 70 -12.59 22.43 2.37
N TYR A 71 -11.80 23.00 3.27
CA TYR A 71 -11.14 22.29 4.38
C TYR A 71 -11.83 22.53 5.73
N GLU A 72 -12.95 23.26 5.73
CA GLU A 72 -13.76 23.50 6.92
C GLU A 72 -14.18 22.19 7.64
N PRO A 73 -14.59 21.11 6.94
CA PRO A 73 -14.91 19.85 7.60
C PRO A 73 -13.73 19.24 8.37
N TRP A 74 -12.51 19.39 7.85
CA TRP A 74 -11.29 18.88 8.50
C TRP A 74 -10.97 19.64 9.78
N VAL A 75 -11.02 20.98 9.74
CA VAL A 75 -10.78 21.82 10.92
C VAL A 75 -11.82 21.54 11.99
N LYS A 76 -13.10 21.50 11.61
CA LYS A 76 -14.20 21.19 12.51
C LYS A 76 -14.05 19.80 13.14
N ALA A 77 -13.75 18.78 12.34
CA ALA A 77 -13.54 17.43 12.85
C ALA A 77 -12.35 17.35 13.83
N TRP A 78 -11.26 18.05 13.54
CA TRP A 78 -10.03 17.98 14.31
C TRP A 78 -10.12 18.72 15.65
N ALA A 79 -10.70 19.93 15.67
CA ALA A 79 -10.63 20.85 16.81
C ALA A 79 -11.97 21.21 17.46
N GLU A 80 -13.10 21.09 16.75
CA GLU A 80 -14.39 21.63 17.22
C GLU A 80 -15.49 20.55 17.39
N ALA A 81 -15.25 19.33 16.91
CA ALA A 81 -16.24 18.26 16.96
C ALA A 81 -16.51 17.82 18.40
N CYS A 82 -17.76 17.98 18.84
CA CYS A 82 -18.20 17.47 20.14
C CYS A 82 -18.46 15.97 20.07
N THR A 83 -17.59 15.18 20.71
CA THR A 83 -17.66 13.71 20.75
C THR A 83 -18.54 13.19 21.91
N GLY A 84 -19.47 14.01 22.40
CA GLY A 84 -20.37 13.71 23.52
C GLY A 84 -19.75 13.83 24.91
N ILE A 85 -18.42 13.74 25.04
CA ILE A 85 -17.70 13.89 26.32
C ILE A 85 -16.91 15.20 26.35
N ASN A 86 -16.23 15.56 25.26
CA ASN A 86 -15.46 16.80 25.14
C ASN A 86 -15.69 17.44 23.76
N CYS A 87 -15.59 18.76 23.69
CA CYS A 87 -15.70 19.55 22.46
C CYS A 87 -14.33 20.02 21.91
N ASP A 88 -13.26 19.30 22.28
CA ASP A 88 -11.89 19.55 21.80
C ASP A 88 -11.59 18.90 20.42
N GLY A 89 -12.63 18.38 19.75
CA GLY A 89 -12.49 17.63 18.50
C GLY A 89 -11.90 16.22 18.66
N LEU A 90 -11.54 15.60 17.53
CA LEU A 90 -10.94 14.26 17.48
C LEU A 90 -9.46 14.25 17.93
N SER A 91 -8.80 15.41 17.96
CA SER A 91 -7.36 15.55 18.23
C SER A 91 -6.92 14.85 19.53
N ARG A 92 -7.73 14.95 20.59
CA ARG A 92 -7.44 14.34 21.90
C ARG A 92 -7.42 12.81 21.83
N GLY A 93 -8.44 12.22 21.20
CA GLY A 93 -8.53 10.77 21.03
C GLY A 93 -7.40 10.23 20.17
N PHE A 94 -7.07 10.94 19.08
CA PHE A 94 -5.95 10.61 18.21
C PHE A 94 -4.61 10.60 18.98
N TRP A 95 -4.33 11.63 19.78
CA TRP A 95 -3.10 11.68 20.56
C TRP A 95 -3.01 10.59 21.62
N ASN A 96 -4.12 10.24 22.29
CA ASN A 96 -4.14 9.09 23.21
C ASN A 96 -3.74 7.80 22.49
N SER A 97 -4.26 7.57 21.28
CA SER A 97 -3.87 6.41 20.48
C SER A 97 -2.39 6.44 20.10
N VAL A 98 -1.85 7.59 19.70
CA VAL A 98 -0.41 7.74 19.40
C VAL A 98 0.44 7.43 20.62
N TRP A 99 0.08 7.97 21.79
CA TRP A 99 0.77 7.73 23.05
C TRP A 99 0.75 6.27 23.49
N ILE A 100 -0.26 5.49 23.12
CA ILE A 100 -0.33 4.06 23.40
C ILE A 100 0.46 3.26 22.34
N LEU A 101 0.26 3.60 21.06
CA LEU A 101 0.83 2.87 19.92
C LEU A 101 2.36 2.96 19.90
N VAL A 102 2.93 4.15 20.07
CA VAL A 102 4.38 4.37 19.96
C VAL A 102 5.18 3.51 20.96
N PRO A 103 4.93 3.56 22.27
CA PRO A 103 5.67 2.73 23.22
C PRO A 103 5.36 1.25 23.04
N SER A 104 4.12 0.89 22.69
CA SER A 104 3.74 -0.51 22.44
C SER A 104 4.53 -1.12 21.28
N VAL A 105 4.62 -0.40 20.16
CA VAL A 105 5.38 -0.83 18.97
C VAL A 105 6.86 -0.91 19.29
N PHE A 106 7.43 0.08 19.97
CA PHE A 106 8.85 0.06 20.35
C PHE A 106 9.19 -1.14 21.21
N LEU A 107 8.42 -1.39 22.28
CA LEU A 107 8.64 -2.52 23.17
C LEU A 107 8.45 -3.86 22.44
N SER A 108 7.43 -3.95 21.59
CA SER A 108 7.16 -5.16 20.81
C SER A 108 8.30 -5.49 19.85
N ILE A 109 8.81 -4.49 19.12
CA ILE A 109 9.95 -4.67 18.20
C ILE A 109 11.22 -5.01 18.98
N ALA A 110 11.48 -4.36 20.12
CA ALA A 110 12.64 -4.66 20.94
C ALA A 110 12.64 -6.13 21.39
N ILE A 111 11.52 -6.63 21.93
CA ILE A 111 11.39 -8.03 22.35
C ILE A 111 11.46 -8.98 21.15
N ALA A 112 10.76 -8.67 20.05
CA ALA A 112 10.74 -9.51 18.86
C ALA A 112 12.12 -9.62 18.21
N SER A 113 12.90 -8.52 18.15
CA SER A 113 14.24 -8.50 17.58
C SER A 113 15.24 -9.34 18.39
N VAL A 114 15.17 -9.30 19.72
CA VAL A 114 16.01 -10.14 20.58
C VAL A 114 15.70 -11.62 20.37
N ASN A 115 14.42 -11.99 20.36
CA ASN A 115 14.01 -13.38 20.12
C ASN A 115 14.35 -13.84 18.69
N GLY A 116 14.11 -12.99 17.70
CA GLY A 116 14.46 -13.26 16.30
C GLY A 116 15.96 -13.44 16.11
N TYR A 117 16.79 -12.61 16.77
CA TYR A 117 18.24 -12.75 16.75
C TYR A 117 18.71 -14.07 17.38
N ALA A 118 18.13 -14.43 18.54
CA ALA A 118 18.45 -15.68 19.21
C ALA A 118 18.12 -16.89 18.33
N LEU A 119 16.96 -16.92 17.69
CA LEU A 119 16.57 -18.04 16.80
C LEU A 119 17.40 -18.11 15.51
N ALA A 120 17.78 -16.96 14.94
CA ALA A 120 18.51 -16.92 13.68
C ALA A 120 20.02 -17.20 13.84
N ASN A 121 20.64 -16.78 14.96
CA ASN A 121 22.10 -16.81 15.12
C ASN A 121 22.59 -17.72 16.25
N TRP A 122 21.73 -18.15 17.19
CA TRP A 122 22.14 -19.01 18.30
C TRP A 122 21.78 -20.48 18.01
N LYS A 123 22.80 -21.35 17.94
CA LYS A 123 22.59 -22.81 17.86
C LYS A 123 22.18 -23.36 19.24
N PHE A 124 20.88 -23.35 19.53
CA PHE A 124 20.34 -23.96 20.75
C PHE A 124 20.16 -25.48 20.59
N LYS A 125 20.13 -26.21 21.70
CA LYS A 125 19.98 -27.67 21.72
C LYS A 125 18.57 -28.03 21.22
N GLY A 126 18.46 -28.47 19.96
CA GLY A 126 17.19 -28.71 19.26
C GLY A 126 16.95 -27.83 18.02
N SER A 127 17.85 -26.91 17.69
CA SER A 127 17.73 -26.01 16.52
C SER A 127 17.79 -26.71 15.16
N GLU A 128 18.35 -27.93 15.10
CA GLU A 128 18.61 -28.69 13.86
C GLU A 128 17.78 -30.01 13.85
N VAL A 129 16.60 -30.03 14.47
CA VAL A 129 15.77 -31.25 14.59
C VAL A 129 14.95 -31.57 13.31
N PHE A 130 15.14 -30.82 12.23
CA PHE A 130 14.63 -31.13 10.88
C PHE A 130 15.64 -30.74 9.81
#